data_AF-A0A0U9HBS5-F1
#
_entry.id   AF-A0A0U9HBS5-F1
#
_cell.length_a   1.000
_cell.length_b   1.000
_cell.length_c   1.000
_cell.angle_alpha   90.00
_cell.angle_beta   90.00
_cell.angle_gamma   90.00
#
_symmetry.space_group_name_H-M   'P 1'
#
loop_
_entity.id
_entity.type
_entity.pdbx_description
1 polymer ?
#
loop_
_entity_poly.entity_id
_entity_poly.type
_entity_poly.pdbx_seq_one_letter_code
_entity_poly.pdbx_strand_id
1 'polypeptide(L)'
;MSSIKEAFIEKIKYLRSLERTIVGNGVIIGNGDTRIYYDFITGRVPTVIYNRTWGWKIRNDNSEHIEKGYFRRSVPGINMKVLSHHVACVALGLFDDDNNLGLVVNHKNYNKLDNRPHNLELCTPRENRYHEELRRTLIKHGVWRDGLAFEAKFARQAILESKGDTLTLLRMVDNYLRSHGYF
;
A
#
# COMPACT_ATOMS: atom_id res chain seq x y z
N MET A 1 -2.53 4.03 23.75
CA MET A 1 -2.27 4.15 22.30
C MET A 1 -0.90 3.59 21.86
N SER A 2 -0.15 2.85 22.71
CA SER A 2 1.27 2.55 22.43
C SER A 2 1.57 1.14 21.86
N SER A 3 0.89 0.06 22.29
CA SER A 3 1.29 -1.31 21.90
C SER A 3 1.08 -1.69 20.43
N ILE A 4 0.00 -1.23 19.79
CA ILE A 4 -0.29 -1.57 18.37
C ILE A 4 0.71 -0.88 17.43
N LYS A 5 1.07 0.38 17.72
CA LYS A 5 2.02 1.15 16.93
C LYS A 5 3.43 0.57 17.06
N GLU A 6 3.84 0.22 18.28
CA GLU A 6 5.10 -0.48 18.53
C GLU A 6 5.17 -1.82 17.76
N ALA A 7 4.12 -2.65 17.86
CA ALA A 7 4.06 -3.91 17.12
C ALA A 7 4.10 -3.73 15.60
N PHE A 8 3.56 -2.64 15.06
CA PHE A 8 3.71 -2.31 13.64
C PHE A 8 5.16 -1.94 13.30
N ILE A 9 5.78 -1.05 14.08
CA ILE A 9 7.16 -0.58 13.85
C ILE A 9 8.13 -1.75 13.87
N GLU A 10 8.02 -2.64 14.86
CA GLU A 10 8.91 -3.81 14.98
C GLU A 10 8.76 -4.76 13.79
N LYS A 11 7.53 -4.93 13.26
CA LYS A 11 7.33 -5.72 12.03
C LYS A 11 7.99 -5.08 10.81
N ILE A 12 7.90 -3.77 10.67
CA ILE A 12 8.53 -3.05 9.54
C ILE A 12 10.06 -3.12 9.65
N LYS A 13 10.62 -2.88 10.84
CA LYS A 13 12.05 -3.02 11.10
C LYS A 13 12.56 -4.42 10.80
N TYR A 14 11.81 -5.45 11.23
CA TYR A 14 12.13 -6.82 10.89
C TYR A 14 12.11 -7.08 9.38
N LEU A 15 11.05 -6.65 8.68
CA LEU A 15 10.98 -6.83 7.22
C LEU A 15 12.13 -6.13 6.49
N ARG A 16 12.55 -4.95 6.97
CA ARG A 16 13.70 -4.19 6.42
C ARG A 16 15.05 -4.86 6.65
N SER A 17 15.19 -5.64 7.73
CA SER A 17 16.44 -6.34 8.03
C SER A 17 16.65 -7.61 7.19
N LEU A 18 15.63 -8.06 6.47
CA LEU A 18 15.71 -9.17 5.55
C LEU A 18 16.44 -8.80 4.26
N GLU A 19 17.10 -9.77 3.64
CA GLU A 19 17.72 -9.58 2.32
C GLU A 19 16.67 -9.19 1.28
N ARG A 20 16.99 -8.20 0.43
CA ARG A 20 16.17 -7.77 -0.70
C ARG A 20 16.90 -8.03 -2.01
N THR A 21 16.29 -8.80 -2.90
CA THR A 21 16.85 -9.11 -4.22
C THR A 21 15.87 -8.66 -5.30
N ILE A 22 16.26 -7.68 -6.11
CA ILE A 22 15.46 -7.24 -7.26
C ILE A 22 15.56 -8.30 -8.36
N VAL A 23 14.41 -8.76 -8.86
CA VAL A 23 14.33 -9.76 -9.93
C VAL A 23 13.17 -9.44 -10.86
N GLY A 24 13.47 -9.24 -12.14
CA GLY A 24 12.46 -8.94 -13.16
C GLY A 24 11.55 -7.78 -12.76
N ASN A 25 10.26 -8.08 -12.60
CA ASN A 25 9.19 -7.15 -12.24
C ASN A 25 8.87 -7.12 -10.74
N GLY A 26 9.83 -7.40 -9.86
CA GLY A 26 9.57 -7.41 -8.43
C GLY A 26 10.79 -7.53 -7.53
N VAL A 27 10.52 -7.78 -6.25
CA VAL A 27 11.54 -7.88 -5.19
C VAL A 27 11.28 -9.12 -4.35
N ILE A 28 12.30 -9.97 -4.22
CA ILE A 28 12.31 -11.06 -3.25
C ILE A 28 12.79 -10.51 -1.90
N ILE A 29 12.06 -10.79 -0.83
CA ILE A 29 12.39 -10.40 0.55
C ILE A 29 12.41 -11.63 1.44
N GLY A 30 13.51 -11.84 2.16
CA GLY A 30 13.63 -12.92 3.14
C GLY A 30 15.02 -13.53 3.19
N ASN A 31 15.20 -14.50 4.08
CA ASN A 31 16.44 -15.26 4.24
C ASN A 31 16.21 -16.74 3.90
N GLY A 32 17.27 -17.44 3.51
CA GLY A 32 17.22 -18.87 3.15
C GLY A 32 16.53 -19.14 1.81
N ASP A 33 16.11 -20.39 1.60
CA ASP A 33 15.59 -20.87 0.32
C ASP A 33 14.08 -20.67 0.14
N THR A 34 13.35 -20.19 1.16
CA THR A 34 11.92 -19.84 1.04
C THR A 34 11.71 -18.41 1.49
N ARG A 35 11.20 -17.57 0.58
CA ARG A 35 11.09 -16.12 0.77
C ARG A 35 9.74 -15.62 0.24
N ILE A 36 9.43 -14.35 0.44
CA ILE A 36 8.29 -13.70 -0.23
C ILE A 36 8.78 -12.92 -1.44
N TYR A 37 7.96 -12.82 -2.48
CA TYR A 37 8.24 -12.07 -3.69
C TYR A 37 7.15 -11.04 -3.92
N TYR A 38 7.46 -9.75 -3.92
CA TYR A 38 6.51 -8.71 -4.30
C TYR A 38 6.57 -8.43 -5.80
N ASP A 39 5.44 -8.66 -6.47
CA ASP A 39 5.24 -8.44 -7.90
C ASP A 39 4.67 -7.04 -8.16
N PHE A 40 5.41 -6.20 -8.87
CA PHE A 40 5.02 -4.83 -9.19
C PHE A 40 3.82 -4.75 -10.14
N ILE A 41 3.59 -5.77 -10.97
CA ILE A 41 2.52 -5.77 -11.97
C ILE A 41 1.20 -6.12 -11.33
N THR A 42 1.19 -7.16 -10.51
CA THR A 42 -0.04 -7.70 -9.91
C THR A 42 -0.32 -7.14 -8.52
N GLY A 43 0.67 -6.58 -7.84
CA GLY A 43 0.55 -6.16 -6.44
C GLY A 43 0.43 -7.34 -5.45
N ARG A 44 0.64 -8.57 -5.93
CA ARG A 44 0.65 -9.78 -5.11
C ARG A 44 2.01 -9.96 -4.47
N VAL A 45 2.09 -10.68 -3.35
CA VAL A 45 3.39 -10.96 -2.71
C VAL A 45 3.75 -12.46 -2.48
N PRO A 46 3.53 -13.36 -3.45
CA PRO A 46 3.56 -14.82 -3.23
C PRO A 46 4.83 -15.35 -2.55
N THR A 47 4.75 -16.56 -2.00
CA THR A 47 5.93 -17.29 -1.54
C THR A 47 6.75 -17.73 -2.75
N VAL A 48 8.08 -17.60 -2.69
CA VAL A 48 9.01 -18.17 -3.64
C VAL A 48 9.96 -19.14 -2.96
N ILE A 49 10.36 -20.18 -3.69
CA ILE A 49 11.36 -21.16 -3.26
C ILE A 49 12.55 -21.10 -4.22
N TYR A 50 13.76 -21.14 -3.68
CA TYR A 50 14.99 -21.27 -4.44
C TYR A 50 15.38 -22.74 -4.59
N ASN A 51 15.87 -23.09 -5.76
CA ASN A 51 16.53 -24.35 -6.02
C ASN A 51 17.75 -24.13 -6.91
N ARG A 52 18.83 -24.84 -6.63
CA ARG A 52 20.09 -24.73 -7.37
C ARG A 52 19.98 -25.03 -8.86
N THR A 53 18.98 -25.82 -9.28
CA THR A 53 18.81 -26.27 -10.66
C THR A 53 18.00 -25.28 -11.50
N TRP A 54 16.96 -24.68 -10.91
CA TRP A 54 15.98 -23.88 -11.66
C TRP A 54 15.73 -22.49 -11.09
N GLY A 55 16.54 -22.04 -10.13
CA GLY A 55 16.47 -20.70 -9.56
C GLY A 55 15.25 -20.50 -8.65
N TRP A 56 14.69 -19.30 -8.68
CA TRP A 56 13.48 -18.95 -7.91
C TRP A 56 12.21 -19.37 -8.66
N LYS A 57 11.29 -20.02 -7.96
CA LYS A 57 9.93 -20.29 -8.45
C LYS A 57 8.88 -19.89 -7.44
N ILE A 58 7.76 -19.41 -7.93
CA ILE A 58 6.56 -19.18 -7.12
C ILE A 58 6.08 -20.54 -6.59
N ARG A 59 5.88 -20.60 -5.28
CA ARG A 59 5.20 -21.72 -4.63
C ARG A 59 3.70 -21.50 -4.83
N ASN A 60 3.01 -22.49 -5.40
CA ASN A 60 1.55 -22.49 -5.46
C ASN A 60 0.97 -22.77 -4.07
N ASP A 61 1.09 -21.81 -3.16
CA ASP A 61 0.38 -21.79 -1.89
C ASP A 61 -0.70 -20.70 -1.92
N ASN A 62 -1.92 -21.03 -1.49
CA ASN A 62 -2.96 -20.03 -1.21
C ASN A 62 -2.62 -19.29 0.10
N SER A 63 -1.40 -18.76 0.20
CA SER A 63 -0.86 -18.18 1.43
C SER A 63 -1.43 -16.78 1.74
N GLU A 64 -1.96 -16.09 0.74
CA GLU A 64 -2.74 -14.87 0.94
C GLU A 64 -4.16 -15.20 1.40
N HIS A 65 -4.53 -14.69 2.56
CA HIS A 65 -5.91 -14.66 3.01
C HIS A 65 -6.36 -13.20 3.17
N ILE A 66 -7.65 -12.94 2.91
CA ILE A 66 -8.24 -11.63 3.09
C ILE A 66 -8.73 -11.50 4.53
N GLU A 67 -8.27 -10.47 5.24
CA GLU A 67 -8.77 -10.12 6.56
C GLU A 67 -9.05 -8.61 6.59
N LYS A 68 -10.27 -8.21 6.98
CA LYS A 68 -10.69 -6.80 7.04
C LYS A 68 -10.48 -6.03 5.72
N GLY A 69 -10.59 -6.75 4.60
CA GLY A 69 -10.41 -6.23 3.24
C GLY A 69 -8.96 -6.12 2.78
N TYR A 70 -7.97 -6.56 3.56
CA TYR A 70 -6.56 -6.53 3.17
C TYR A 70 -6.02 -7.94 2.96
N PHE A 71 -5.08 -8.11 2.01
CA PHE A 71 -4.30 -9.34 1.92
C PHE A 71 -3.32 -9.47 3.08
N ARG A 72 -3.31 -10.62 3.73
CA ARG A 72 -2.37 -10.98 4.79
C ARG A 72 -1.58 -12.21 4.44
N ARG A 73 -0.36 -12.26 4.96
CA ARG A 73 0.55 -13.39 4.79
C ARG A 73 1.40 -13.67 6.01
N SER A 74 1.80 -14.92 6.12
CA SER A 74 2.90 -15.33 6.99
C SER A 74 4.24 -15.04 6.31
N VAL A 75 5.22 -14.58 7.06
CA VAL A 75 6.60 -14.48 6.58
C VAL A 75 7.26 -15.85 6.73
N PRO A 76 7.82 -16.45 5.66
CA PRO A 76 8.49 -17.74 5.74
C PRO A 76 9.57 -17.78 6.82
N GLY A 77 9.67 -18.92 7.52
CA GLY A 77 10.67 -19.15 8.55
C GLY A 77 10.34 -18.57 9.93
N ILE A 78 9.26 -17.78 10.07
CA ILE A 78 8.85 -17.21 11.37
C ILE A 78 7.33 -17.22 11.58
N ASN A 79 6.91 -17.21 12.83
CA ASN A 79 5.49 -17.12 13.20
C ASN A 79 4.98 -15.66 13.18
N MET A 80 5.13 -14.96 12.06
CA MET A 80 4.72 -13.57 11.91
C MET A 80 3.77 -13.38 10.74
N LYS A 81 2.60 -12.79 11.03
CA LYS A 81 1.63 -12.34 10.01
C LYS A 81 1.74 -10.85 9.74
N VAL A 82 1.85 -10.49 8.47
CA VAL A 82 1.98 -9.11 7.96
C VAL A 82 0.92 -8.81 6.89
N LEU A 83 0.62 -7.52 6.71
CA LEU A 83 -0.23 -7.06 5.61
C LEU A 83 0.61 -6.97 4.35
N SER A 84 0.04 -7.36 3.22
CA SER A 84 0.77 -7.45 1.95
C SER A 84 1.23 -6.09 1.45
N HIS A 85 0.42 -5.03 1.65
CA HIS A 85 0.84 -3.66 1.35
C HIS A 85 2.02 -3.19 2.21
N HIS A 86 2.20 -3.70 3.44
CA HIS A 86 3.42 -3.39 4.22
C HIS A 86 4.66 -4.01 3.59
N VAL A 87 4.54 -5.25 3.10
CA VAL A 87 5.64 -5.89 2.39
C VAL A 87 5.95 -5.16 1.09
N ALA A 88 4.91 -4.76 0.33
CA ALA A 88 5.04 -3.93 -0.86
C ALA A 88 5.78 -2.62 -0.55
N CYS A 89 5.40 -1.90 0.50
CA CYS A 89 6.07 -0.66 0.89
C CYS A 89 7.54 -0.88 1.30
N VAL A 90 7.88 -1.97 1.98
CA VAL A 90 9.28 -2.32 2.29
C VAL A 90 10.06 -2.69 1.03
N ALA A 91 9.44 -3.44 0.11
CA ALA A 91 10.03 -3.79 -1.19
C ALA A 91 10.34 -2.55 -2.04
N LEU A 92 9.44 -1.57 -2.00
CA LEU A 92 9.56 -0.28 -2.71
C LEU A 92 10.48 0.73 -2.01
N GLY A 93 11.04 0.37 -0.85
CA GLY A 93 11.90 1.27 -0.06
C GLY A 93 11.16 2.42 0.62
N LEU A 94 9.83 2.42 0.65
CA LEU A 94 9.04 3.50 1.26
C LEU A 94 9.30 3.63 2.77
N PHE A 95 9.68 2.54 3.44
CA PHE A 95 10.04 2.55 4.86
C PHE A 95 11.55 2.54 5.11
N ASP A 96 12.39 2.83 4.12
CA ASP A 96 13.85 2.78 4.31
C ASP A 96 14.35 3.90 5.24
N ASP A 97 13.64 5.03 5.30
CA ASP A 97 13.85 6.11 6.26
C ASP A 97 13.02 5.89 7.54
N ASP A 98 13.66 5.97 8.72
CA ASP A 98 13.01 5.86 10.02
C ASP A 98 11.99 6.98 10.28
N ASN A 99 12.12 8.14 9.62
CA ASN A 99 11.11 9.20 9.65
C ASN A 99 9.75 8.73 9.14
N ASN A 100 9.72 7.68 8.31
CA ASN A 100 8.50 7.12 7.74
C ASN A 100 7.79 6.12 8.67
N LEU A 101 8.42 5.67 9.75
CA LEU A 101 7.83 4.69 10.69
C LEU A 101 6.60 5.21 11.43
N GLY A 102 6.40 6.53 11.45
CA GLY A 102 5.21 7.19 12.00
C GLY A 102 4.05 7.33 11.00
N LEU A 103 4.27 7.03 9.72
CA LEU A 103 3.29 7.18 8.65
C LEU A 103 2.42 5.93 8.49
N VAL A 104 1.33 6.07 7.73
CA VAL A 104 0.43 4.98 7.37
C VAL A 104 0.46 4.75 5.86
N VAL A 105 0.22 3.52 5.44
CA VAL A 105 0.05 3.18 4.02
C VAL A 105 -1.34 3.60 3.57
N ASN A 106 -1.42 4.43 2.53
CA ASN A 106 -2.64 4.81 1.85
C ASN A 106 -2.76 4.07 0.50
N HIS A 107 -3.98 3.65 0.19
CA HIS A 107 -4.36 3.12 -1.12
C HIS A 107 -5.10 4.23 -1.85
N LYS A 108 -4.47 4.85 -2.85
CA LYS A 108 -5.01 6.03 -3.55
C LYS A 108 -6.41 5.79 -4.13
N ASN A 109 -6.67 4.57 -4.61
CA ASN A 109 -7.97 4.19 -5.17
C ASN A 109 -8.96 3.54 -4.17
N TYR A 110 -8.63 3.50 -2.87
CA TYR A 110 -9.40 2.83 -1.81
C TYR A 110 -9.60 1.32 -1.96
N ASN A 111 -9.03 0.71 -3.01
CA ASN A 111 -9.00 -0.73 -3.14
C ASN A 111 -7.84 -1.30 -2.31
N LYS A 112 -8.18 -1.76 -1.10
CA LYS A 112 -7.26 -2.37 -0.13
C LYS A 112 -6.56 -3.65 -0.63
N LEU A 113 -7.02 -4.23 -1.73
CA LEU A 113 -6.43 -5.41 -2.37
C LEU A 113 -5.49 -5.03 -3.52
N ASP A 114 -5.46 -3.76 -3.94
CA ASP A 114 -4.60 -3.27 -5.00
C ASP A 114 -3.28 -2.72 -4.43
N ASN A 115 -2.29 -3.58 -4.31
CA ASN A 115 -0.96 -3.18 -3.79
C ASN A 115 0.03 -2.87 -4.92
N ARG A 116 -0.42 -2.47 -6.11
CA ARG A 116 0.49 -2.06 -7.19
C ARG A 116 1.22 -0.77 -6.82
N PRO A 117 2.48 -0.57 -7.25
CA PRO A 117 3.31 0.53 -6.77
C PRO A 117 2.67 1.91 -6.94
N HIS A 118 2.00 2.17 -8.08
CA HIS A 118 1.37 3.46 -8.37
C HIS A 118 0.17 3.78 -7.46
N ASN A 119 -0.41 2.77 -6.81
CA ASN A 119 -1.58 2.92 -5.94
C ASN A 119 -1.22 3.09 -4.46
N LEU A 120 0.04 2.84 -4.08
CA LEU A 120 0.48 2.93 -2.70
C LEU A 120 1.25 4.23 -2.46
N GLU A 121 1.02 4.83 -1.30
CA GLU A 121 1.84 5.93 -0.79
C GLU A 121 1.90 5.89 0.74
N LEU A 122 2.88 6.58 1.33
CA LEU A 122 2.89 6.85 2.76
C LEU A 122 2.31 8.24 3.00
N CYS A 123 1.43 8.35 3.99
CA CYS A 123 0.88 9.64 4.40
C CYS A 123 0.70 9.70 5.91
N THR A 124 0.43 10.90 6.42
CA THR A 124 0.10 11.09 7.82
C THR A 124 -1.31 10.54 8.11
N PRO A 125 -1.61 10.10 9.35
CA PRO A 125 -2.97 9.71 9.73
C PRO A 125 -4.01 10.80 9.47
N ARG A 126 -3.60 12.07 9.55
CA ARG A 126 -4.44 13.23 9.27
C ARG A 126 -4.77 13.34 7.77
N GLU A 127 -3.78 13.18 6.90
CA GLU A 127 -4.00 13.15 5.44
C GLU A 127 -4.89 11.97 5.05
N ASN A 128 -4.65 10.78 5.61
CA ASN A 128 -5.50 9.61 5.34
C ASN A 128 -6.96 9.84 5.77
N ARG A 129 -7.20 10.60 6.85
CA ARG A 129 -8.55 10.98 7.27
C ARG A 129 -9.22 11.93 6.28
N TYR A 130 -8.50 12.94 5.78
CA TYR A 130 -9.03 13.84 4.75
C TYR A 130 -9.25 13.12 3.42
N HIS A 131 -8.41 12.14 3.10
CA HIS A 131 -8.65 11.23 2.00
C HIS A 131 -10.03 10.59 2.17
N GLU A 132 -10.30 9.86 3.26
CA GLU A 132 -11.63 9.27 3.50
C GLU A 132 -12.80 10.29 3.43
N GLU A 133 -12.59 11.50 3.95
CA GLU A 133 -13.58 12.60 3.88
C GLU A 133 -13.88 13.03 2.43
N LEU A 134 -12.85 13.17 1.59
CA LEU A 134 -13.01 13.46 0.17
C LEU A 134 -13.88 12.40 -0.50
N ARG A 135 -13.53 11.11 -0.34
CA ARG A 135 -14.31 10.02 -0.93
C ARG A 135 -15.77 10.03 -0.49
N ARG A 136 -16.03 10.19 0.80
CA ARG A 136 -17.42 10.29 1.31
C ARG A 136 -18.19 11.44 0.68
N THR A 137 -17.53 12.58 0.48
CA THR A 137 -18.13 13.75 -0.17
C THR A 137 -18.43 13.46 -1.65
N LEU A 138 -17.48 12.89 -2.39
CA LEU A 138 -17.67 12.51 -3.78
C LEU A 138 -18.79 11.46 -3.96
N ILE A 139 -18.91 10.50 -3.05
CA ILE A 139 -20.02 9.53 -3.03
C ILE A 139 -21.36 10.26 -2.82
N LYS A 140 -21.43 11.15 -1.81
CA LYS A 140 -22.64 11.92 -1.50
C LYS A 140 -23.14 12.73 -2.71
N HIS A 141 -22.22 13.23 -3.53
CA HIS A 141 -22.53 14.04 -4.71
C HIS A 141 -22.58 13.22 -6.02
N GLY A 142 -22.52 11.89 -5.97
CA GLY A 142 -22.63 11.03 -7.16
C GLY A 142 -21.45 11.13 -8.14
N VAL A 143 -20.30 11.64 -7.67
CA VAL A 143 -19.08 11.82 -8.49
C VAL A 143 -18.14 10.63 -8.38
N TRP A 144 -18.12 9.96 -7.21
CA TRP A 144 -17.24 8.82 -6.98
C TRP A 144 -17.54 7.66 -7.92
N ARG A 145 -16.49 7.05 -8.48
CA ARG A 145 -16.53 5.82 -9.26
C ARG A 145 -15.38 4.92 -8.87
N ASP A 146 -15.57 3.61 -8.98
CA ASP A 146 -14.50 2.66 -8.73
C ASP A 146 -13.34 2.88 -9.70
N GLY A 147 -12.12 2.85 -9.17
CA GLY A 147 -10.89 3.11 -9.94
C GLY A 147 -10.40 4.57 -9.89
N LEU A 148 -11.20 5.53 -9.41
CA LEU A 148 -10.69 6.87 -9.12
C LEU A 148 -9.64 6.79 -8.01
N ALA A 149 -8.49 7.42 -8.23
CA ALA A 149 -7.38 7.44 -7.29
C ALA A 149 -6.92 8.87 -7.00
N PHE A 150 -6.73 9.18 -5.72
CA PHE A 150 -6.28 10.49 -5.26
C PHE A 150 -5.07 10.36 -4.34
N GLU A 151 -4.08 11.24 -4.47
CA GLU A 151 -3.10 11.38 -3.38
C GLU A 151 -3.77 11.96 -2.12
N ALA A 152 -3.37 11.46 -0.96
CA ALA A 152 -3.85 11.94 0.33
C ALA A 152 -3.52 13.43 0.56
N LYS A 153 -2.39 13.90 0.00
CA LYS A 153 -2.01 15.32 0.03
C LYS A 153 -2.99 16.20 -0.74
N PHE A 154 -3.39 15.77 -1.94
CA PHE A 154 -4.42 16.48 -2.72
C PHE A 154 -5.74 16.49 -1.97
N ALA A 155 -6.18 15.35 -1.44
CA ALA A 155 -7.45 15.28 -0.72
C ALA A 155 -7.49 16.22 0.49
N ARG A 156 -6.40 16.28 1.27
CA ARG A 156 -6.26 17.26 2.34
C ARG A 156 -6.36 18.69 1.83
N GLN A 157 -5.65 19.03 0.76
CA GLN A 157 -5.67 20.37 0.18
C GLN A 157 -7.08 20.76 -0.26
N ALA A 158 -7.75 19.89 -1.02
CA ALA A 158 -9.08 20.11 -1.56
C ALA A 158 -10.13 20.33 -0.45
N ILE A 159 -10.10 19.52 0.61
CA ILE A 159 -11.02 19.68 1.74
C ILE A 159 -10.76 20.99 2.50
N LEU A 160 -9.50 21.34 2.75
CA LEU A 160 -9.17 22.56 3.50
C LEU A 160 -9.45 23.84 2.72
N GLU A 161 -9.10 23.87 1.43
CA GLU A 161 -9.23 25.07 0.59
C GLU A 161 -10.67 25.32 0.16
N SER A 162 -11.47 24.28 -0.04
CA SER A 162 -12.90 24.44 -0.32
C SER A 162 -13.66 25.07 0.84
N LYS A 163 -13.17 24.95 2.09
CA LYS A 163 -13.83 25.48 3.30
C LYS A 163 -15.31 25.06 3.42
N GLY A 164 -15.64 23.88 2.90
CA GLY A 164 -17.01 23.34 2.86
C GLY A 164 -17.84 23.77 1.64
N ASP A 165 -17.33 24.65 0.76
CA ASP A 165 -17.98 24.96 -0.51
C ASP A 165 -17.86 23.79 -1.49
N THR A 166 -18.98 23.12 -1.73
CA THR A 166 -19.03 21.92 -2.56
C THR A 166 -18.64 22.21 -4.00
N LEU A 167 -19.02 23.38 -4.54
CA LEU A 167 -18.72 23.70 -5.94
C LEU A 167 -17.21 23.89 -6.16
N THR A 168 -16.54 24.59 -5.24
CA THR A 168 -15.07 24.74 -5.24
C THR A 168 -14.40 23.39 -5.12
N LEU A 169 -14.84 22.53 -4.19
CA LEU A 169 -14.30 21.18 -4.05
C LEU A 169 -14.40 20.38 -5.35
N LEU A 170 -15.59 20.36 -5.97
CA LEU A 170 -15.83 19.62 -7.21
C LEU A 170 -15.00 20.15 -8.39
N ARG A 171 -14.78 21.46 -8.47
CA ARG A 171 -13.87 22.06 -9.46
C ARG A 171 -12.42 21.62 -9.26
N MET A 172 -11.95 21.57 -8.01
CA MET A 172 -10.60 21.08 -7.70
C MET A 172 -10.45 19.61 -8.10
N VAL A 173 -11.47 18.79 -7.83
CA VAL A 173 -11.49 17.37 -8.23
C VAL A 173 -11.51 17.21 -9.74
N ASP A 174 -12.33 17.95 -10.48
CA ASP A 174 -12.36 17.89 -11.95
C ASP A 174 -10.99 18.26 -12.55
N ASN A 175 -10.37 19.35 -12.07
CA ASN A 175 -9.04 19.77 -12.51
C ASN A 175 -7.98 18.70 -12.24
N TYR A 176 -8.01 18.09 -11.05
CA TYR A 176 -7.10 17.00 -10.70
C TYR A 176 -7.30 15.79 -11.60
N LEU A 177 -8.55 15.38 -11.84
CA LEU A 177 -8.84 14.21 -12.66
C LEU A 177 -8.38 14.40 -14.11
N ARG A 178 -8.57 15.60 -14.67
CA ARG A 178 -8.05 15.96 -16.00
C ARG A 178 -6.53 15.92 -16.06
N SER A 179 -5.85 16.48 -15.06
CA SER A 179 -4.37 16.49 -15.05
C SER A 179 -3.74 15.11 -14.89
N HIS A 180 -4.51 14.12 -14.42
CA HIS A 180 -4.09 12.73 -14.27
C HIS A 180 -4.66 11.79 -15.35
N GLY A 181 -5.28 12.34 -16.40
CA GLY A 181 -5.71 11.59 -17.59
C GLY A 181 -6.94 10.71 -17.39
N TYR A 182 -7.82 11.02 -16.42
CA TYR A 182 -9.10 10.34 -16.27
C TYR A 182 -10.16 10.76 -17.31
N PHE A 183 -9.94 11.91 -17.98
CA PHE A 183 -10.83 12.50 -18.98
C PHE A 183 -10.04 13.17 -20.11
#